data_AF-A0A1F9ZND0-F1
#
_entry.id   AF-A0A1F9ZND0-F1
#
_cell.length_a   1.000
_cell.length_b   1.000
_cell.length_c   1.000
_cell.angle_alpha   90.00
_cell.angle_beta   90.00
_cell.angle_gamma   90.00
#
_symmetry.space_group_name_H-M   'P 1'
#
loop_
_entity.id
_entity.type
_entity.pdbx_description
1 polymer ?
#
loop_
_entity_poly.entity_id
_entity_poly.type
_entity_poly.pdbx_seq_one_letter_code
_entity_poly.pdbx_strand_id
1 'polypeptide(L)'
;MERKTLPRVVSAGRSSLLFMLVLTVLNLAFAFMNSNVSFPYSSYFSMFTIYVGFLSITVYDSLAVGLIYVLIGVCVLSVFLISWFFSKKKVHWFMIAFILYLLDTGFLVWISLSEGFDPAYMIDYAMHAWLLYSLGAAWIQGRKLRYWVEDEEGFTVIEEADTLQ
;
A
#
# COMPACT_ATOMS: atom_id res chain seq x y z
N MET A 1 -16.91 -23.71 2.97
CA MET A 1 -15.83 -23.26 2.04
C MET A 1 -15.20 -21.92 2.44
N GLU A 2 -15.97 -20.95 2.96
CA GLU A 2 -15.47 -19.60 3.30
C GLU A 2 -14.30 -19.56 4.30
N ARG A 3 -14.23 -20.49 5.26
CA ARG A 3 -13.22 -20.48 6.33
C ARG A 3 -11.77 -20.56 5.80
N LYS A 4 -11.53 -21.33 4.74
CA LYS A 4 -10.19 -21.48 4.13
C LYS A 4 -9.81 -20.29 3.24
N THR A 5 -10.79 -19.52 2.76
CA THR A 5 -10.55 -18.39 1.85
C THR A 5 -10.18 -17.10 2.59
N LEU A 6 -10.65 -16.92 3.83
CA LEU A 6 -10.39 -15.70 4.63
C LEU A 6 -8.88 -15.43 4.84
N PRO A 7 -8.07 -16.40 5.32
CA PRO A 7 -6.63 -16.16 5.53
C PRO A 7 -5.89 -15.93 4.20
N ARG A 8 -6.34 -16.57 3.12
CA ARG A 8 -5.76 -16.41 1.78
C ARG A 8 -5.95 -14.99 1.25
N VAL A 9 -7.14 -14.41 1.40
CA VAL A 9 -7.41 -13.03 0.97
C VAL A 9 -6.62 -12.01 1.79
N VAL A 10 -6.53 -12.20 3.11
CA VAL A 10 -5.72 -11.34 3.98
C VAL A 10 -4.23 -11.43 3.59
N SER A 11 -3.72 -12.64 3.32
CA SER A 11 -2.34 -12.85 2.86
C SER A 11 -2.08 -12.21 1.48
N ALA A 12 -3.06 -12.31 0.57
CA ALA A 12 -2.98 -11.69 -0.76
C ALA A 12 -2.91 -10.15 -0.66
N GLY A 13 -3.70 -9.52 0.22
CA GLY A 13 -3.63 -8.07 0.45
C GLY A 13 -2.28 -7.62 1.00
N ARG A 14 -1.66 -8.41 1.89
CA ARG A 14 -0.30 -8.12 2.41
C ARG A 14 0.77 -8.27 1.35
N SER A 15 0.64 -9.31 0.53
CA SER A 15 1.56 -9.56 -0.59
C SER A 15 1.44 -8.43 -1.62
N SER A 16 0.21 -7.98 -1.88
CA SER A 16 -0.09 -6.84 -2.76
C SER A 16 0.56 -5.55 -2.26
N LEU A 17 0.47 -5.26 -0.95
CA LEU A 17 1.11 -4.09 -0.34
C LEU A 17 2.65 -4.15 -0.42
N LEU A 18 3.23 -5.33 -0.15
CA LEU A 18 4.68 -5.53 -0.24
C LEU A 18 5.17 -5.40 -1.68
N PHE A 19 4.44 -5.98 -2.62
CA PHE A 19 4.77 -5.95 -4.04
C PHE A 19 4.81 -4.51 -4.55
N MET A 20 3.82 -3.69 -4.16
CA MET A 20 3.80 -2.26 -4.48
C MET A 20 5.03 -1.54 -3.92
N LEU A 21 5.40 -1.78 -2.66
CA LEU A 21 6.58 -1.18 -2.05
C LEU A 21 7.87 -1.56 -2.80
N VAL A 22 8.05 -2.85 -3.10
CA VAL A 22 9.22 -3.35 -3.83
C VAL A 22 9.32 -2.71 -5.21
N LEU A 23 8.23 -2.70 -5.97
CA LEU A 23 8.21 -2.08 -7.30
C LEU A 23 8.43 -0.58 -7.24
N THR A 24 7.97 0.11 -6.20
CA THR A 24 8.25 1.54 -6.00
C THR A 24 9.74 1.79 -5.80
N VAL A 25 10.41 0.98 -4.98
CA VAL A 25 11.86 1.10 -4.79
C VAL A 25 12.62 0.78 -6.09
N LEU A 26 12.20 -0.25 -6.83
CA LEU A 26 12.80 -0.59 -8.13
C LEU A 26 12.62 0.54 -9.15
N ASN A 27 11.44 1.15 -9.22
CA ASN A 27 11.19 2.30 -10.09
C ASN A 27 12.09 3.49 -9.74
N LEU A 28 12.27 3.79 -8.45
CA LEU A 28 13.20 4.84 -8.02
C LEU A 28 14.64 4.53 -8.43
N ALA A 29 15.09 3.29 -8.25
CA ALA A 29 16.42 2.87 -8.69
C ALA A 29 16.59 3.04 -10.20
N PHE A 30 15.61 2.61 -11.00
CA PHE A 30 15.61 2.78 -12.45
C PHE A 30 15.57 4.25 -12.88
N ALA A 31 14.78 5.09 -12.20
CA ALA A 31 14.74 6.52 -12.45
C ALA A 31 16.11 7.17 -12.23
N PHE A 32 16.82 6.83 -11.14
CA PHE A 32 18.17 7.34 -10.87
C PHE A 32 19.24 6.80 -11.83
N MET A 33 18.99 5.65 -12.46
CA MET A 33 19.83 5.09 -13.52
C MET A 33 19.51 5.66 -14.92
N ASN A 34 18.61 6.64 -15.02
CA ASN A 34 18.09 7.17 -16.30
C ASN A 34 17.48 6.08 -17.21
N SER A 35 16.84 5.07 -16.60
CA SER A 35 16.09 4.05 -17.34
C SER A 35 14.67 4.53 -17.61
N ASN A 36 14.15 4.27 -18.81
CA ASN A 36 12.74 4.52 -19.18
C ASN A 36 11.80 3.41 -18.73
N VAL A 37 12.28 2.47 -17.91
CA VAL A 37 11.46 1.38 -17.37
C VAL A 37 10.76 1.85 -16.11
N SER A 38 9.43 1.82 -16.12
CA SER A 38 8.60 2.01 -14.93
C SER A 38 7.57 0.89 -14.80
N PHE A 39 7.34 0.48 -13.56
CA PHE A 39 6.30 -0.48 -13.20
C PHE A 39 5.07 0.27 -12.68
N PRO A 40 3.88 0.07 -13.28
CA PRO A 40 2.66 0.79 -12.91
C PRO A 40 2.14 0.49 -11.49
N TYR A 41 2.58 -0.63 -10.92
CA TYR A 41 2.16 -1.09 -9.61
C TYR A 41 3.08 -0.52 -8.51
N SER A 42 3.01 0.78 -8.27
CA SER A 42 3.89 1.52 -7.35
C SER A 42 3.14 2.68 -6.66
N SER A 43 3.77 3.36 -5.70
CA SER A 43 3.25 4.60 -5.10
C SER A 43 3.66 5.80 -5.96
N TYR A 44 2.70 6.36 -6.68
CA TYR A 44 2.95 7.45 -7.61
C TYR A 44 3.39 8.72 -6.88
N PHE A 45 2.75 9.06 -5.76
CA PHE A 45 3.08 10.26 -4.98
C PHE A 45 4.50 10.20 -4.43
N SER A 46 4.91 9.05 -3.90
CA SER A 46 6.27 8.88 -3.35
C SER A 46 7.33 8.99 -4.43
N MET A 47 7.10 8.38 -5.61
CA MET A 47 8.01 8.50 -6.74
C MET A 47 8.13 9.94 -7.22
N PHE A 48 6.99 10.61 -7.42
CA PHE A 48 6.94 11.99 -7.87
C PHE A 48 7.71 12.93 -6.94
N THR A 49 7.42 12.86 -5.64
CA THR A 49 8.08 13.73 -4.63
C THR A 49 9.57 13.48 -4.53
N ILE A 50 10.02 12.22 -4.52
CA ILE A 50 11.46 11.89 -4.49
C ILE A 50 12.14 12.39 -5.78
N TYR A 51 11.50 12.22 -6.94
CA TYR A 51 12.05 12.68 -8.21
C TYR A 51 12.17 14.21 -8.29
N VAL A 52 11.12 14.95 -7.87
CA VAL A 52 11.17 16.42 -7.75
C VAL A 52 12.25 16.87 -6.77
N GLY A 53 12.40 16.14 -5.65
CA GLY A 53 13.46 16.41 -4.68
C GLY A 53 14.85 16.22 -5.27
N PHE A 54 15.06 15.16 -6.04
CA PHE A 54 16.31 14.93 -6.77
C PHE A 54 16.61 16.07 -7.76
N LEU A 55 15.64 16.44 -8.61
CA LEU A 55 15.81 17.57 -9.55
C LEU A 55 16.11 18.88 -8.84
N SER A 56 15.48 19.14 -7.68
CA SER A 56 15.74 20.32 -6.87
C SER A 56 17.20 20.40 -6.41
N ILE A 57 17.82 19.26 -6.07
CA ILE A 57 19.22 19.18 -5.67
C ILE A 57 20.14 19.32 -6.89
N THR A 58 19.87 18.57 -7.96
CA THR A 58 20.84 18.41 -9.06
C THR A 58 20.72 19.46 -10.16
N VAL A 59 19.51 19.97 -10.41
CA VAL A 59 19.23 20.91 -11.51
C VAL A 59 19.08 22.34 -10.99
N TYR A 60 18.39 22.51 -9.85
CA TYR A 60 18.08 23.82 -9.30
C TYR A 60 18.99 24.26 -8.15
N ASP A 61 20.00 23.46 -7.81
CA ASP A 61 21.00 23.70 -6.75
C ASP A 61 20.37 24.09 -5.39
N SER A 62 19.19 23.55 -5.09
CA SER A 62 18.41 23.83 -3.89
C SER A 62 18.38 22.63 -2.96
N LEU A 63 19.48 22.45 -2.22
CA LEU A 63 19.65 21.31 -1.31
C LEU A 63 18.53 21.21 -0.28
N ALA A 64 18.19 22.31 0.39
CA ALA A 64 17.20 22.31 1.46
C ALA A 64 15.81 21.90 0.95
N VAL A 65 15.38 22.49 -0.17
CA VAL A 65 14.08 22.18 -0.80
C VAL A 65 14.06 20.73 -1.26
N GLY A 66 15.12 20.28 -1.92
CA GLY A 66 15.19 18.91 -2.41
C GLY A 66 15.17 17.85 -1.32
N LEU A 67 15.88 18.09 -0.21
CA LEU A 67 15.84 17.20 0.97
C LEU A 67 14.44 17.12 1.58
N ILE A 68 13.69 18.23 1.63
CA ILE A 68 12.31 18.22 2.14
C ILE A 68 11.43 17.30 1.28
N TYR A 69 11.50 17.44 -0.05
CA TYR A 69 10.72 16.59 -0.96
C TYR A 69 11.09 15.10 -0.88
N VAL A 70 12.39 14.78 -0.80
CA VAL A 70 12.86 13.41 -0.61
C VAL A 70 12.35 12.85 0.72
N LEU A 71 12.44 13.62 1.81
CA LEU A 71 11.98 13.20 3.13
C LEU A 71 10.47 12.93 3.14
N ILE A 72 9.67 13.75 2.45
CA ILE A 72 8.22 13.53 2.33
C ILE A 72 7.92 12.19 1.66
N GLY A 73 8.53 11.92 0.50
CA GLY A 73 8.29 10.66 -0.21
C GLY A 73 8.77 9.43 0.58
N VAL A 74 9.93 9.51 1.22
CA VAL A 74 10.45 8.43 2.09
C VAL A 74 9.55 8.22 3.31
N CYS A 75 8.99 9.29 3.88
CA CYS A 75 8.05 9.20 5.00
C CYS A 75 6.77 8.44 4.59
N VAL A 76 6.19 8.76 3.43
CA VAL A 76 5.00 8.05 2.91
C VAL A 76 5.29 6.56 2.69
N LEU A 77 6.43 6.23 2.06
CA LEU A 77 6.86 4.83 1.90
C LEU A 77 7.04 4.12 3.24
N SER A 78 7.57 4.83 4.24
CA SER A 78 7.74 4.29 5.60
C SER A 78 6.39 3.98 6.23
N VAL A 79 5.37 4.82 6.04
CA VAL A 79 4.01 4.54 6.53
C VAL A 79 3.41 3.31 5.85
N PHE A 80 3.62 3.12 4.54
CA PHE A 80 3.20 1.90 3.85
C PHE A 80 3.93 0.65 4.40
N LEU A 81 5.24 0.75 4.65
CA LEU A 81 6.04 -0.34 5.22
C LEU A 81 5.60 -0.70 6.65
N ILE A 82 5.34 0.31 7.48
CA ILE A 82 4.78 0.14 8.83
C ILE A 82 3.41 -0.54 8.74
N SER A 83 2.56 -0.08 7.83
CA SER A 83 1.23 -0.67 7.62
C SER A 83 1.33 -2.13 7.19
N TRP A 84 2.28 -2.46 6.32
CA TRP A 84 2.58 -3.85 5.96
C TRP A 84 3.04 -4.68 7.16
N PHE A 85 3.99 -4.16 7.95
CA PHE A 85 4.54 -4.89 9.09
C PHE A 85 3.47 -5.19 10.15
N PHE A 86 2.65 -4.20 10.51
CA PHE A 86 1.64 -4.35 11.55
C PHE A 86 0.31 -4.95 11.07
N SER A 87 0.06 -5.02 9.75
CA SER A 87 -1.11 -5.73 9.18
C SER A 87 -1.18 -7.20 9.61
N LYS A 88 -0.06 -7.81 10.03
CA LYS A 88 0.01 -9.15 10.65
C LYS A 88 -0.84 -9.26 11.92
N LYS A 89 -0.83 -8.21 12.74
CA LYS A 89 -1.37 -8.23 14.10
C LYS A 89 -2.71 -7.50 14.22
N LYS A 90 -2.87 -6.40 13.48
CA LYS A 90 -4.08 -5.56 13.58
C LYS A 90 -4.62 -5.25 12.19
N VAL A 91 -5.89 -5.59 11.97
CA VAL A 91 -6.59 -5.39 10.69
C VAL A 91 -6.73 -3.91 10.32
N HIS A 92 -6.73 -3.00 11.31
CA HIS A 92 -6.84 -1.55 11.09
C HIS A 92 -5.70 -0.98 10.22
N TRP A 93 -4.53 -1.64 10.16
CA TRP A 93 -3.45 -1.19 9.28
C TRP A 93 -3.75 -1.36 7.79
N PHE A 94 -4.64 -2.29 7.41
CA PHE A 94 -5.14 -2.35 6.04
C PHE A 94 -5.99 -1.13 5.68
N MET A 95 -6.77 -0.62 6.64
CA MET A 95 -7.58 0.60 6.43
C MET A 95 -6.68 1.83 6.26
N ILE A 96 -5.63 1.95 7.07
CA ILE A 96 -4.64 3.03 6.95
C ILE A 96 -3.95 2.96 5.58
N ALA A 97 -3.45 1.78 5.19
CA ALA A 97 -2.85 1.59 3.87
C ALA A 97 -3.83 1.88 2.74
N PHE A 98 -5.10 1.48 2.88
CA PHE A 98 -6.15 1.74 1.90
C PHE A 98 -6.39 3.25 1.73
N ILE A 99 -6.55 4.00 2.82
CA ILE A 99 -6.77 5.44 2.77
C ILE A 99 -5.56 6.15 2.14
N LEU A 100 -4.35 5.77 2.56
CA LEU A 100 -3.12 6.36 2.02
C LEU A 100 -2.97 6.08 0.53
N TYR A 101 -3.27 4.86 0.09
CA TYR A 101 -3.20 4.49 -1.32
C TYR A 101 -4.35 5.08 -2.15
N LEU A 102 -5.50 5.35 -1.53
CA LEU A 102 -6.59 6.09 -2.16
C LEU A 102 -6.17 7.53 -2.46
N LEU A 103 -5.45 8.18 -1.53
CA LEU A 103 -4.88 9.52 -1.76
C LEU A 103 -3.80 9.50 -2.86
N ASP A 104 -2.93 8.48 -2.86
CA ASP A 104 -1.92 8.27 -3.91
C ASP A 104 -2.58 8.10 -5.30
N THR A 105 -3.65 7.32 -5.38
CA THR A 105 -4.45 7.14 -6.61
C THR A 105 -5.12 8.45 -7.04
N GLY A 106 -5.68 9.20 -6.08
CA GLY A 106 -6.27 10.52 -6.36
C GLY A 106 -5.25 11.51 -6.90
N PHE A 107 -4.03 11.48 -6.37
CA PHE A 107 -2.92 12.30 -6.86
C PHE A 107 -2.49 11.92 -8.28
N LEU A 108 -2.38 10.61 -8.58
CA LEU A 108 -2.15 10.10 -9.94
C LEU A 108 -3.21 10.62 -10.92
N VAL A 109 -4.50 10.47 -10.58
CA VAL A 109 -5.61 10.93 -11.41
C VAL A 109 -5.57 12.44 -11.61
N TRP A 110 -5.26 13.21 -10.56
CA TRP A 110 -5.16 14.65 -10.66
C TRP A 110 -4.04 15.10 -11.60
N ILE A 111 -2.82 14.55 -11.46
CA ILE A 111 -1.70 14.89 -12.35
C ILE A 111 -2.01 14.51 -13.80
N SER A 112 -2.43 13.26 -14.03
CA SER A 112 -2.72 12.75 -15.38
C SER A 112 -3.83 13.52 -16.10
N LEU A 113 -4.82 14.05 -15.38
CA LEU A 113 -5.84 14.93 -15.97
C LEU A 113 -5.30 16.35 -16.22
N SER A 114 -4.39 16.85 -15.39
CA SER A 114 -3.80 18.19 -15.54
C SER A 114 -2.86 18.30 -16.74
N GLU A 115 -2.20 17.21 -17.12
CA GLU A 115 -1.25 17.17 -18.24
C GLU A 115 -1.91 16.85 -19.59
N GLY A 116 -3.23 16.59 -19.59
CA GLY A 116 -3.97 16.13 -20.75
C GLY A 116 -3.95 14.61 -20.82
N PHE A 117 -5.12 13.98 -20.63
CA PHE A 117 -5.29 12.54 -20.52
C PHE A 117 -4.47 11.74 -21.55
N ASP A 118 -3.49 10.97 -21.07
CA ASP A 118 -2.68 10.05 -21.87
C ASP A 118 -3.14 8.59 -21.64
N PRO A 119 -3.51 7.84 -22.70
CA PRO A 119 -3.78 6.41 -22.62
C PRO A 119 -2.68 5.57 -21.95
N ALA A 120 -1.43 6.05 -21.91
CA ALA A 120 -0.35 5.39 -21.19
C ALA A 120 -0.69 5.12 -19.71
N TYR A 121 -1.48 5.98 -19.06
CA TYR A 121 -1.90 5.81 -17.66
C TYR A 121 -2.97 4.74 -17.43
N MET A 122 -3.56 4.15 -18.50
CA MET A 122 -4.62 3.16 -18.34
C MET A 122 -4.17 1.93 -17.53
N ILE A 123 -2.93 1.50 -17.72
CA ILE A 123 -2.37 0.36 -16.97
C ILE A 123 -2.13 0.78 -15.51
N ASP A 124 -1.63 1.99 -15.26
CA ASP A 124 -1.47 2.53 -13.91
C ASP A 124 -2.79 2.57 -13.15
N TYR A 125 -3.86 3.08 -13.75
CA TYR A 125 -5.18 3.10 -13.12
C TYR A 125 -5.70 1.70 -12.81
N ALA A 126 -5.53 0.75 -13.73
CA ALA A 126 -5.95 -0.64 -13.52
C ALA A 126 -5.21 -1.27 -12.34
N MET A 127 -3.89 -1.03 -12.24
CA MET A 127 -3.06 -1.53 -11.14
C MET A 127 -3.40 -0.87 -9.80
N HIS A 128 -3.68 0.44 -9.80
CA HIS A 128 -4.11 1.15 -8.59
C HIS A 128 -5.49 0.66 -8.11
N ALA A 129 -6.44 0.49 -9.04
CA ALA A 129 -7.75 -0.06 -8.73
C ALA A 129 -7.65 -1.49 -8.17
N TRP A 130 -6.76 -2.32 -8.73
CA TRP A 130 -6.52 -3.68 -8.25
C TRP A 130 -5.94 -3.70 -6.83
N LEU A 131 -4.97 -2.84 -6.52
CA LEU A 131 -4.39 -2.76 -5.18
C LEU A 131 -5.42 -2.22 -4.17
N LEU A 132 -6.21 -1.20 -4.54
CA LEU A 132 -7.33 -0.72 -3.72
C LEU A 132 -8.33 -1.83 -3.40
N TYR A 133 -8.73 -2.59 -4.43
CA TYR A 133 -9.60 -3.76 -4.24
C TYR A 133 -8.97 -4.78 -3.28
N SER A 134 -7.70 -5.11 -3.48
CA SER A 134 -6.97 -6.09 -2.66
C SER A 134 -6.87 -5.66 -1.19
N LEU A 135 -6.61 -4.39 -0.92
CA LEU A 135 -6.56 -3.82 0.42
C LEU A 135 -7.94 -3.75 1.08
N GLY A 136 -8.96 -3.32 0.34
CA GLY A 136 -10.34 -3.28 0.83
C GLY A 136 -10.87 -4.67 1.16
N ALA A 137 -10.63 -5.66 0.29
CA ALA A 137 -10.99 -7.05 0.52
C ALA A 137 -10.25 -7.63 1.73
N ALA A 138 -8.95 -7.38 1.86
CA ALA A 138 -8.16 -7.83 3.01
C ALA A 138 -8.64 -7.20 4.33
N TRP A 139 -9.08 -5.94 4.32
CA TRP A 139 -9.66 -5.29 5.49
C TRP A 139 -11.00 -5.92 5.89
N ILE A 140 -11.94 -6.08 4.96
CA ILE A 140 -13.27 -6.67 5.22
C ILE A 140 -13.12 -8.11 5.71
N GLN A 141 -12.35 -8.92 5.00
CA GLN A 141 -12.15 -10.33 5.34
C GLN A 141 -11.31 -10.50 6.60
N GLY A 142 -10.36 -9.60 6.87
CA GLY A 142 -9.59 -9.57 8.11
C GLY A 142 -10.47 -9.31 9.33
N ARG A 143 -11.46 -8.41 9.22
CA ARG A 143 -12.43 -8.16 10.31
C ARG A 143 -13.28 -9.39 10.59
N LYS A 144 -13.78 -10.04 9.54
CA LYS A 144 -14.52 -11.30 9.68
C LYS A 144 -13.65 -12.35 10.36
N LEU A 145 -12.43 -12.58 9.86
CA LEU A 145 -11.51 -13.59 10.41
C LEU A 145 -11.27 -13.39 11.91
N ARG A 146 -11.06 -12.15 12.36
CA ARG A 146 -10.87 -11.85 13.78
C ARG A 146 -12.10 -12.22 14.62
N TYR A 147 -13.30 -11.90 14.15
CA TYR A 147 -14.54 -12.23 14.84
C TYR A 147 -14.71 -13.75 15.03
N TRP A 148 -14.41 -14.55 14.01
CA TRP A 148 -14.47 -16.01 14.11
C TRP A 148 -13.46 -16.61 15.09
N VAL A 149 -12.24 -16.05 15.16
CA VAL A 149 -11.21 -16.52 16.09
C VAL A 149 -11.62 -16.23 17.54
N GLU A 150 -12.12 -15.02 17.80
CA GLU A 150 -12.58 -14.63 19.15
C GLU A 150 -13.80 -15.47 19.60
N ASP A 151 -14.70 -15.82 18.68
CA ASP A 151 -15.87 -16.67 18.95
C ASP A 151 -15.47 -18.14 19.25
N GLU A 152 -14.53 -18.71 18.48
CA GLU A 152 -14.02 -20.07 18.73
C GLU A 152 -13.26 -20.17 20.06
N GLU A 153 -12.38 -19.22 20.35
CA GLU A 153 -11.67 -19.17 21.63
C GLU A 153 -12.67 -19.05 22.79
N GLY A 154 -13.69 -18.20 22.65
CA GLY A 154 -14.77 -18.08 23.63
C GLY A 154 -15.53 -19.39 23.86
N PHE A 155 -15.88 -20.12 22.80
CA PHE A 155 -16.56 -21.42 22.90
C PHE A 155 -15.70 -22.47 23.61
N THR A 156 -14.41 -22.59 23.24
CA THR A 156 -13.50 -23.57 23.86
C THR A 156 -13.32 -23.36 25.37
N VAL A 157 -13.26 -22.10 25.82
CA VAL A 157 -13.13 -21.77 27.25
C VAL A 157 -14.39 -22.14 28.04
N ILE A 158 -15.58 -21.99 27.44
CA ILE A 158 -16.85 -22.39 28.07
C ILE A 158 -16.93 -23.92 28.18
N GLU A 159 -16.57 -24.65 27.12
CA GLU A 159 -16.60 -26.12 27.10
C GLU A 159 -15.64 -26.72 28.15
N GLU A 160 -14.41 -26.21 28.26
CA GLU A 160 -13.47 -26.64 29.30
C GLU A 160 -14.01 -26.37 30.72
N ALA A 161 -14.67 -25.23 30.94
CA ALA A 161 -15.26 -24.89 32.24
C ALA A 161 -16.42 -25.82 32.63
N ASP A 162 -17.27 -26.22 31.68
CA ASP A 162 -18.39 -27.14 31.92
C ASP A 162 -17.91 -28.59 32.18
N THR A 163 -16.79 -29.02 31.60
CA THR A 163 -16.23 -30.38 31.83
C THR A 163 -15.56 -30.57 33.19
N LEU A 164 -15.30 -29.50 33.93
CA LEU A 164 -14.64 -29.53 35.23
C LEU A 164 -15.61 -29.48 36.43
N GLN A 165 -16.93 -29.47 36.18
CA GLN A 165 -18.00 -29.58 37.20
C GLN A 165 -18.51 -31.01 37.36
#